data_AF-A0AA38XI71-F1
#
_entry.id   AF-A0AA38XI71-F1
#
_cell.length_a   1.000
_cell.length_b   1.000
_cell.length_c   1.000
_cell.angle_alpha   90.00
_cell.angle_beta   90.00
_cell.angle_gamma   90.00
#
_symmetry.space_group_name_H-M   'P 1'
#
loop_
_entity.id
_entity.type
_entity.pdbx_description
1 polymer ?
#
loop_
_entity_poly.entity_id
_entity_poly.type
_entity_poly.pdbx_seq_one_letter_code
_entity_poly.pdbx_strand_id
1 'polypeptide(L)'
;MSTNKKPPTPAVPGAGTDTTRNEYIPSFISKRPFWAEGTHTSDTDYLEHQRLQSAPKDTLDKAKWYDRGKKLGPAATKFRKGACENCGAMTHKTKECLSRPRKAGAKWTGRDIQADEIVEDVSLGWDAKRDRWNGYDSREYSAVVKEYEELESLKKATGNTTKDGADLDDARIAEETDMGRSQPTSTRQLRLREDTAAYLKNLDLESARYDPKTRSMDKTDLPPNVSDVDVSDGFTRPAATLDDAAAFEAAQKYAWETQENANMAGAKKLHLQANPTEGEILRKKQIQEAEAKKTASRQALLEKYGDAALPASKKPKTANVSASERYVEYDEQGQIKGAEKTVARSKYQEDVLTNNHSSVWGSWWRDFTWGYACCHSTVKNSYCTGEEGRRAWEESEGLRTGQALLGIENGEGDEKVVENKHAIRTEAVVGDEKARLRLQQDAEDVNERKDTDEVDTSVEKTKAQTKKRTLQELQSGISEEELESYKRNRLAADDPMAGMLGRDELVEMR
;
A
#
# COMPACT_ATOMS: atom_id res chain seq x y z
N MET A 1 56.97 -7.83 4.04
CA MET A 1 55.98 -8.85 4.46
C MET A 1 54.58 -8.28 4.27
N SER A 2 54.06 -8.29 3.05
CA SER A 2 52.66 -7.95 2.77
C SER A 2 51.85 -9.23 2.89
N THR A 3 51.11 -9.40 3.97
CA THR A 3 50.14 -10.49 4.10
C THR A 3 48.97 -10.18 3.17
N ASN A 4 49.03 -10.72 1.95
CA ASN A 4 47.90 -10.87 1.05
C ASN A 4 46.80 -11.63 1.80
N LYS A 5 45.81 -10.92 2.34
CA LYS A 5 44.56 -11.54 2.79
C LYS A 5 43.80 -11.94 1.53
N LYS A 6 43.70 -13.24 1.32
CA LYS A 6 42.93 -13.88 0.24
C LYS A 6 41.46 -13.44 0.34
N PRO A 7 40.76 -13.11 -0.76
CA PRO A 7 39.33 -12.79 -0.70
C PRO A 7 38.51 -14.05 -0.37
N PRO A 8 37.35 -13.90 0.29
CA PRO A 8 36.56 -15.02 0.79
C PRO A 8 35.84 -15.78 -0.34
N THR A 9 35.63 -17.08 -0.11
CA THR A 9 34.75 -17.94 -0.90
C THR A 9 33.27 -17.57 -0.64
N PRO A 10 32.40 -17.51 -1.67
CA PRO A 10 31.00 -17.15 -1.49
C PRO A 10 30.23 -18.25 -0.74
N ALA A 11 29.48 -17.85 0.30
CA ALA A 11 28.57 -18.72 1.03
C ALA A 11 27.21 -18.83 0.29
N VAL A 12 26.61 -20.01 0.36
CA VAL A 12 25.26 -20.30 -0.15
C VAL A 12 24.23 -19.75 0.84
N PRO A 13 23.20 -19.00 0.40
CA PRO A 13 22.19 -18.45 1.29
C PRO A 13 21.19 -19.54 1.70
N GLY A 14 21.18 -19.87 2.99
CA GLY A 14 20.17 -20.73 3.61
C GLY A 14 19.79 -20.15 4.98
N ALA A 15 18.48 -19.99 5.21
CA ALA A 15 17.87 -19.32 6.36
C ALA A 15 18.15 -19.99 7.72
N GLY A 16 19.35 -19.78 8.25
CA GLY A 16 19.74 -19.98 9.64
C GLY A 16 20.73 -18.89 9.99
N THR A 17 20.74 -18.39 11.23
CA THR A 17 21.73 -17.42 11.70
C THR A 17 23.12 -17.87 11.24
N ASP A 18 23.79 -17.10 10.38
CA ASP A 18 25.11 -17.43 9.86
C ASP A 18 26.05 -17.74 11.02
N THR A 19 26.28 -19.02 11.29
CA THR A 19 27.17 -19.52 12.35
C THR A 19 28.64 -19.37 11.97
N THR A 20 28.90 -18.86 10.76
CA THR A 20 30.23 -18.56 10.25
C THR A 20 30.84 -17.43 11.07
N ARG A 21 31.95 -17.73 11.74
CA ARG A 21 32.67 -16.75 12.55
C ARG A 21 33.19 -15.61 11.69
N ASN A 22 32.61 -14.42 11.86
CA ASN A 22 33.09 -13.21 11.21
C ASN A 22 34.56 -12.94 11.63
N GLU A 23 35.49 -12.96 10.66
CA GLU A 23 36.92 -12.85 10.97
C GLU A 23 37.33 -11.47 11.49
N TYR A 24 36.51 -10.46 11.24
CA TYR A 24 36.73 -9.09 11.68
C TYR A 24 36.34 -8.86 13.14
N ILE A 25 35.62 -9.77 13.78
CA ILE A 25 35.33 -9.67 15.21
C ILE A 25 36.63 -9.98 15.98
N PRO A 26 37.15 -9.02 16.78
CA PRO A 26 38.36 -9.24 17.55
C PRO A 26 38.27 -10.46 18.48
N SER A 27 39.41 -11.07 18.75
CA SER A 27 39.47 -12.29 19.56
C SER A 27 38.94 -12.10 20.98
N PHE A 28 39.04 -10.90 21.58
CA PHE A 28 38.54 -10.65 22.94
C PHE A 28 37.00 -10.53 23.03
N ILE A 29 36.32 -10.23 21.92
CA ILE A 29 34.84 -10.19 21.86
C ILE A 29 34.29 -11.57 21.51
N SER A 30 34.98 -12.29 20.63
CA SER A 30 34.56 -13.62 20.19
C SER A 30 34.91 -14.72 21.19
N LYS A 31 35.99 -14.57 21.96
CA LYS A 31 36.36 -15.53 23.02
C LYS A 31 35.48 -15.31 24.24
N ARG A 32 34.81 -16.39 24.62
CA ARG A 32 33.99 -16.45 25.83
C ARG A 32 34.89 -16.37 27.07
N PRO A 33 34.52 -15.61 28.10
CA PRO A 33 35.21 -15.65 29.39
C PRO A 33 34.81 -16.91 30.17
N PHE A 34 35.71 -17.40 31.04
CA PHE A 34 35.55 -18.66 31.78
C PHE A 34 34.24 -18.78 32.58
N TRP A 35 33.70 -17.66 33.08
CA TRP A 35 32.47 -17.64 33.88
C TRP A 35 31.18 -17.76 33.03
N ALA A 36 31.26 -17.61 31.71
CA ALA A 36 30.14 -17.76 30.77
C ALA A 36 30.13 -19.14 30.08
N GLU A 37 31.02 -20.06 30.45
CA GLU A 37 31.07 -21.43 29.90
C GLU A 37 29.93 -22.31 30.45
N GLY A 38 29.46 -22.06 31.68
CA GLY A 38 28.50 -22.94 32.36
C GLY A 38 27.01 -22.72 32.04
N THR A 39 26.65 -21.65 31.32
CA THR A 39 25.25 -21.27 31.06
C THR A 39 24.71 -21.78 29.72
N HIS A 40 25.56 -22.33 28.84
CA HIS A 40 25.18 -22.61 27.44
C HIS A 40 25.67 -23.98 26.98
N THR A 41 24.78 -24.73 26.34
CA THR A 41 24.91 -26.17 26.04
C THR A 41 25.57 -26.49 24.70
N SER A 42 25.94 -25.50 23.89
CA SER A 42 26.46 -25.75 22.53
C SER A 42 27.55 -24.78 22.11
N ASP A 43 28.56 -25.30 21.41
CA ASP A 43 29.68 -24.55 20.81
C ASP A 43 29.30 -23.92 19.45
N THR A 44 28.00 -23.94 19.12
CA THR A 44 27.48 -23.54 17.82
C THR A 44 27.28 -22.03 17.68
N ASP A 45 27.18 -21.29 18.78
CA ASP A 45 27.04 -19.83 18.78
C ASP A 45 28.12 -19.16 19.63
N TYR A 46 29.16 -18.64 18.98
CA TYR A 46 30.31 -18.04 19.64
C TYR A 46 30.04 -16.65 20.25
N LEU A 47 28.91 -16.00 19.93
CA LEU A 47 28.54 -14.66 20.39
C LEU A 47 27.41 -14.64 21.42
N GLU A 48 26.93 -15.79 21.87
CA GLU A 48 25.83 -15.90 22.82
C GLU A 48 26.09 -15.12 24.12
N HIS A 49 27.32 -15.17 24.64
CA HIS A 49 27.74 -14.43 25.84
C HIS A 49 27.67 -12.90 25.72
N GLN A 50 27.60 -12.37 24.49
CA GLN A 50 27.43 -10.93 24.23
C GLN A 50 25.95 -10.55 24.07
N ARG A 51 25.04 -11.51 23.88
CA ARG A 51 23.60 -11.25 23.78
C ARG A 51 23.00 -11.06 25.17
N LEU A 52 21.94 -10.26 25.24
CA LEU A 52 21.20 -10.05 26.48
C LEU A 52 20.57 -11.37 26.92
N GLN A 53 21.01 -11.87 28.07
CA GLN A 53 20.58 -13.16 28.64
C GLN A 53 19.15 -13.13 29.20
N SER A 54 18.66 -11.93 29.56
CA SER A 54 17.30 -11.72 30.03
C SER A 54 16.66 -10.60 29.21
N ALA A 55 15.49 -10.87 28.64
CA ALA A 55 14.67 -9.82 28.06
C ALA A 55 14.39 -8.74 29.11
N PRO A 56 14.45 -7.44 28.74
CA PRO A 56 14.03 -6.39 29.65
C PRO A 56 12.57 -6.62 30.03
N LYS A 57 12.29 -6.72 31.33
CA LYS A 57 10.93 -6.93 31.85
C LYS A 57 10.03 -5.69 31.62
N ASP A 58 10.62 -4.57 31.24
CA ASP A 58 10.01 -3.25 31.15
C ASP A 58 9.70 -2.85 29.69
N THR A 59 9.26 -3.78 28.86
CA THR A 59 8.70 -3.40 27.54
C THR A 59 7.36 -2.72 27.77
N LEU A 60 7.14 -1.54 27.18
CA LEU A 60 5.92 -0.73 27.34
C LEU A 60 4.64 -1.54 27.12
N ASP A 61 4.63 -2.45 26.15
CA ASP A 61 3.49 -3.31 25.82
C ASP A 61 3.04 -4.22 26.97
N LYS A 62 3.92 -4.48 27.94
CA LYS A 62 3.67 -5.30 29.13
C LYS A 62 3.67 -4.47 30.42
N ALA A 63 3.84 -3.16 30.32
CA ALA A 63 3.87 -2.27 31.47
C ALA A 63 2.46 -2.22 32.09
N LYS A 64 2.25 -3.06 33.11
CA LYS A 64 1.03 -3.03 33.91
C LYS A 64 1.03 -1.74 34.73
N TRP A 65 -0.03 -0.95 34.62
CA TRP A 65 -0.25 0.19 35.50
C TRP A 65 -1.06 -0.23 36.73
N TYR A 66 -1.07 0.61 37.76
CA TYR A 66 -1.86 0.38 38.98
C TYR A 66 -3.36 0.31 38.66
N ASP A 67 -4.02 -0.76 39.11
CA ASP A 67 -5.49 -0.92 39.04
C ASP A 67 -6.18 0.05 40.02
N ARG A 68 -6.50 1.27 39.57
CA ARG A 68 -7.11 2.30 40.42
C ARG A 68 -8.50 1.87 40.90
N GLY A 69 -8.72 1.88 42.21
CA GLY A 69 -10.04 1.68 42.82
C GLY A 69 -10.55 0.23 42.82
N LYS A 70 -9.71 -0.74 42.45
CA LYS A 70 -10.08 -2.15 42.45
C LYS A 70 -10.15 -2.71 43.87
N LYS A 71 -11.27 -3.33 44.20
CA LYS A 71 -11.58 -3.88 45.52
C LYS A 71 -11.37 -5.40 45.52
N LEU A 72 -10.80 -5.94 46.59
CA LEU A 72 -10.53 -7.38 46.77
C LEU A 72 -11.82 -8.23 46.86
N GLY A 73 -12.95 -7.62 47.22
CA GLY A 73 -14.22 -8.32 47.38
C GLY A 73 -15.32 -7.42 47.94
N PRO A 74 -16.50 -8.01 48.27
CA PRO A 74 -17.56 -7.28 48.94
C PRO A 74 -17.10 -6.78 50.32
N ALA A 75 -17.67 -5.67 50.75
CA ALA A 75 -17.35 -5.09 52.05
C ALA A 75 -17.63 -6.07 53.20
N ALA A 76 -16.74 -6.12 54.18
CA ALA A 76 -16.95 -6.92 55.37
C ALA A 76 -18.16 -6.39 56.17
N THR A 77 -19.00 -7.29 56.69
CA THR A 77 -20.18 -6.90 57.49
C THR A 77 -19.85 -6.54 58.93
N LYS A 78 -18.65 -6.89 59.40
CA LYS A 78 -18.19 -6.66 60.77
C LYS A 78 -16.80 -6.04 60.77
N PHE A 79 -16.57 -5.17 61.75
CA PHE A 79 -15.27 -4.55 61.94
C PHE A 79 -14.20 -5.60 62.28
N ARG A 80 -13.09 -5.56 61.55
CA ARG A 80 -11.95 -6.47 61.74
C ARG A 80 -10.89 -5.79 62.60
N LYS A 81 -10.25 -6.55 63.49
CA LYS A 81 -9.14 -6.03 64.31
C LYS A 81 -7.97 -5.66 63.39
N GLY A 82 -7.45 -4.43 63.55
CA GLY A 82 -6.40 -3.87 62.70
C GLY A 82 -6.92 -3.08 61.50
N ALA A 83 -8.24 -3.04 61.28
CA ALA A 83 -8.83 -2.17 60.27
C ALA A 83 -8.81 -0.70 60.70
N CYS A 84 -8.87 0.20 59.73
CA CYS A 84 -9.02 1.63 59.94
C CYS A 84 -10.23 1.92 60.81
N GLU A 85 -10.03 2.65 61.92
CA GLU A 85 -11.09 2.92 62.89
C GLU A 85 -12.21 3.82 62.31
N ASN A 86 -11.92 4.56 61.24
CA ASN A 86 -12.88 5.44 60.56
C ASN A 86 -13.76 4.68 59.55
N CYS A 87 -13.15 4.00 58.57
CA CYS A 87 -13.86 3.37 57.45
C CYS A 87 -14.02 1.85 57.53
N GLY A 88 -13.21 1.17 58.36
CA GLY A 88 -13.26 -0.28 58.52
C GLY A 88 -12.51 -1.11 57.47
N ALA A 89 -11.77 -0.50 56.53
CA ALA A 89 -10.89 -1.20 55.60
C ALA A 89 -9.54 -1.55 56.25
N MET A 90 -8.92 -2.66 55.82
CA MET A 90 -7.64 -3.18 56.32
C MET A 90 -6.41 -2.61 55.60
N THR A 91 -6.59 -1.89 54.48
CA THR A 91 -5.49 -1.49 53.60
C THR A 91 -4.67 -0.30 54.11
N HIS A 92 -5.26 0.53 54.97
CA HIS A 92 -4.64 1.78 55.42
C HIS A 92 -4.97 2.08 56.89
N LYS A 93 -4.23 3.03 57.49
CA LYS A 93 -4.46 3.51 58.86
C LYS A 93 -5.46 4.67 58.89
N THR A 94 -5.96 5.03 60.06
CA THR A 94 -6.93 6.14 60.24
C THR A 94 -6.47 7.48 59.69
N LYS A 95 -5.17 7.79 59.77
CA LYS A 95 -4.60 9.04 59.27
C LYS A 95 -4.55 9.15 57.75
N GLU A 96 -4.47 8.02 57.07
CA GLU A 96 -4.37 7.90 55.61
C GLU A 96 -5.74 7.59 54.97
N CYS A 97 -6.81 7.71 55.77
CA CYS A 97 -8.14 7.34 55.33
C CYS A 97 -8.69 8.33 54.31
N LEU A 98 -8.98 7.84 53.10
CA LEU A 98 -9.61 8.63 52.04
C LEU A 98 -11.08 8.97 52.33
N SER A 99 -11.72 8.22 53.23
CA SER A 99 -13.10 8.51 53.62
C SER A 99 -13.15 9.66 54.62
N ARG A 100 -14.20 10.48 54.54
CA ARG A 100 -14.44 11.61 55.44
C ARG A 100 -14.31 11.18 56.92
N PRO A 101 -13.54 11.89 57.77
CA PRO A 101 -13.47 11.59 59.19
C PRO A 101 -14.85 11.61 59.85
N ARG A 102 -15.26 10.48 60.44
CA ARG A 102 -16.54 10.34 61.14
C ARG A 102 -16.37 10.66 62.63
N LYS A 103 -17.40 11.26 63.24
CA LYS A 103 -17.44 11.53 64.70
C LYS A 103 -17.41 10.23 65.52
N ALA A 104 -18.15 9.22 65.07
CA ALA A 104 -18.10 7.87 65.58
C ALA A 104 -17.68 6.95 64.42
N GLY A 105 -16.42 6.50 64.44
CA GLY A 105 -15.85 5.68 63.38
C GLY A 105 -16.50 4.29 63.26
N ALA A 106 -16.20 3.58 62.17
CA ALA A 106 -16.66 2.22 61.91
C ALA A 106 -16.27 1.23 63.02
N LYS A 107 -15.20 1.49 63.78
CA LYS A 107 -14.80 0.68 64.96
C LYS A 107 -15.89 0.61 66.03
N TRP A 108 -16.60 1.71 66.26
CA TRP A 108 -17.58 1.82 67.34
C TRP A 108 -19.02 1.61 66.86
N THR A 109 -19.30 1.97 65.61
CA THR A 109 -20.66 1.92 65.05
C THR A 109 -20.91 0.67 64.21
N GLY A 110 -19.87 0.04 63.65
CA GLY A 110 -19.99 -1.10 62.75
C GLY A 110 -20.76 -0.83 61.45
N ARG A 111 -21.05 0.44 61.14
CA ARG A 111 -21.85 0.86 59.98
C ARG A 111 -20.95 1.35 58.83
N ASP A 112 -21.40 1.13 57.60
CA ASP A 112 -20.75 1.56 56.36
C ASP A 112 -19.26 1.20 56.28
N ILE A 113 -18.96 -0.09 56.48
CA ILE A 113 -17.60 -0.64 56.33
C ILE A 113 -17.25 -0.62 54.84
N GLN A 114 -16.09 -0.07 54.52
CA GLN A 114 -15.59 -0.06 53.15
C GLN A 114 -14.91 -1.39 52.81
N ALA A 115 -14.95 -1.75 51.53
CA ALA A 115 -14.22 -2.90 51.03
C ALA A 115 -12.71 -2.64 51.01
N ASP A 116 -11.93 -3.70 51.12
CA ASP A 116 -10.48 -3.63 51.05
C ASP A 116 -10.01 -3.42 49.60
N GLU A 117 -9.04 -2.53 49.42
CA GLU A 117 -8.41 -2.21 48.13
C GLU A 117 -7.27 -3.20 47.81
N ILE A 118 -6.98 -3.40 46.53
CA ILE A 118 -5.79 -4.14 46.10
C ILE A 118 -4.61 -3.17 46.05
N VAL A 119 -3.61 -3.37 46.91
CA VAL A 119 -2.36 -2.63 46.86
C VAL A 119 -1.35 -3.44 46.05
N GLU A 120 -0.99 -2.95 44.87
CA GLU A 120 0.03 -3.54 44.01
C GLU A 120 1.31 -2.71 44.07
N ASP A 121 2.48 -3.37 44.02
CA ASP A 121 3.78 -2.72 43.86
C ASP A 121 4.29 -2.98 42.44
N VAL A 122 4.42 -1.93 41.63
CA VAL A 122 4.78 -2.02 40.22
C VAL A 122 6.13 -1.35 39.99
N SER A 123 7.15 -2.16 39.68
CA SER A 123 8.47 -1.67 39.27
C SER A 123 8.48 -1.32 37.79
N LEU A 124 8.46 -0.02 37.48
CA LEU A 124 8.50 0.50 36.10
C LEU A 124 9.84 1.15 35.77
N GLY A 125 10.20 1.12 34.48
CA GLY A 125 11.33 1.86 33.90
C GLY A 125 11.18 3.39 33.98
N TRP A 126 12.19 4.14 33.51
CA TRP A 126 12.19 5.61 33.62
C TRP A 126 11.08 6.28 32.79
N ASP A 127 10.90 5.82 31.55
CA ASP A 127 9.91 6.36 30.61
C ASP A 127 8.49 5.95 31.04
N ALA A 128 8.30 4.67 31.33
CA ALA A 128 7.05 4.12 31.85
C ALA A 128 6.59 4.75 33.18
N LYS A 129 7.46 5.36 33.99
CA LYS A 129 7.04 6.12 35.20
C LYS A 129 6.49 7.51 34.88
N ARG A 130 6.90 8.09 33.75
CA ARG A 130 6.62 9.48 33.35
C ARG A 130 5.64 9.57 32.20
N ASP A 131 5.29 8.44 31.58
CA ASP A 131 4.30 8.42 30.55
C ASP A 131 2.96 8.93 31.11
N ARG A 132 2.48 9.99 30.47
CA ARG A 132 1.25 10.69 30.80
C ARG A 132 0.03 9.80 30.57
N TRP A 133 0.13 8.84 29.66
CA TRP A 133 -0.95 7.97 29.25
C TRP A 133 -1.02 6.65 30.04
N ASN A 134 -0.32 6.58 31.17
CA ASN A 134 -0.39 5.44 32.07
C ASN A 134 -1.81 5.18 32.60
N GLY A 135 -2.32 3.97 32.34
CA GLY A 135 -3.66 3.56 32.73
C GLY A 135 -4.78 4.12 31.84
N TYR A 136 -4.44 4.59 30.63
CA TYR A 136 -5.43 5.00 29.64
C TYR A 136 -6.27 3.80 29.18
N ASP A 137 -7.60 3.91 29.28
CA ASP A 137 -8.53 2.94 28.71
C ASP A 137 -8.80 3.33 27.24
N SER A 138 -8.49 2.43 26.30
CA SER A 138 -8.70 2.65 24.87
C SER A 138 -10.16 2.95 24.51
N ARG A 139 -11.12 2.58 25.38
CA ARG A 139 -12.54 2.90 25.20
C ARG A 139 -12.85 4.38 25.36
N GLU A 140 -12.07 5.13 26.14
CA GLU A 140 -12.26 6.58 26.28
C GLU A 140 -12.03 7.33 24.96
N TYR A 141 -11.24 6.78 24.06
CA TYR A 141 -11.03 7.33 22.72
C TYR A 141 -12.34 7.40 21.90
N SER A 142 -13.34 6.57 22.22
CA SER A 142 -14.65 6.63 21.57
C SER A 142 -15.40 7.94 21.83
N ALA A 143 -15.13 8.64 22.94
CA ALA A 143 -15.71 9.96 23.19
C ALA A 143 -15.15 11.00 22.21
N VAL A 144 -13.84 10.95 21.95
CA VAL A 144 -13.20 11.81 20.94
C VAL A 144 -13.78 11.54 19.56
N VAL A 145 -13.96 10.27 19.18
CA VAL A 145 -14.59 9.92 17.90
C VAL A 145 -15.99 10.51 17.80
N LYS A 146 -16.82 10.40 18.84
CA LYS A 146 -18.17 11.00 18.87
C LYS A 146 -18.15 12.51 18.74
N GLU A 147 -17.22 13.20 19.40
CA GLU A 147 -17.05 14.65 19.25
C GLU A 147 -16.73 15.03 17.79
N TYR A 148 -15.86 14.26 17.13
CA TYR A 148 -15.58 14.45 15.70
C TYR A 148 -16.78 14.16 14.81
N GLU A 149 -17.55 13.10 15.09
CA GLU A 149 -18.79 12.77 14.37
C GLU A 149 -19.85 13.87 14.54
N GLU A 150 -20.01 14.42 15.75
CA GLU A 150 -20.89 15.55 16.03
C GLU A 150 -20.45 16.80 15.27
N LEU A 151 -19.14 17.11 15.26
CA LEU A 151 -18.59 18.21 14.48
C LEU A 151 -18.77 18.03 12.97
N GLU A 152 -18.61 16.81 12.45
CA GLU A 152 -18.90 16.51 11.05
C GLU A 152 -20.40 16.62 10.74
N SER A 153 -21.29 16.20 11.64
CA SER A 153 -22.73 16.36 11.48
C SER A 153 -23.15 17.83 11.46
N LEU A 154 -22.54 18.67 12.30
CA LEU A 154 -22.75 20.11 12.32
C LEU A 154 -22.21 20.77 11.05
N LYS A 155 -21.00 20.41 10.61
CA LYS A 155 -20.43 20.87 9.33
C LYS A 155 -21.29 20.46 8.13
N LYS A 156 -21.86 19.26 8.15
CA LYS A 156 -22.77 18.78 7.11
C LYS A 156 -24.08 19.55 7.15
N ALA A 157 -24.67 19.79 8.33
CA ALA A 157 -25.89 20.57 8.47
C ALA A 157 -25.71 22.02 8.01
N THR A 158 -24.61 22.67 8.39
CA THR A 158 -24.28 24.04 7.96
C THR A 158 -23.92 24.11 6.46
N GLY A 159 -23.19 23.10 5.96
CA GLY A 159 -22.91 22.92 4.53
C GLY A 159 -24.15 22.60 3.69
N ASN A 160 -25.22 22.05 4.28
CA ASN A 160 -26.49 21.81 3.58
C ASN A 160 -27.34 23.08 3.50
N THR A 161 -27.29 23.99 4.49
CA THR A 161 -27.93 25.32 4.40
C THR A 161 -27.32 26.23 3.33
N THR A 162 -26.16 25.86 2.77
CA THR A 162 -25.50 26.56 1.67
C THR A 162 -25.70 25.88 0.30
N LYS A 163 -26.55 24.84 0.22
CA LYS A 163 -26.79 24.01 -0.98
C LYS A 163 -28.13 24.22 -1.69
N ASP A 164 -28.89 25.26 -1.36
CA ASP A 164 -30.09 25.66 -2.13
C ASP A 164 -29.72 26.62 -3.28
N GLY A 165 -28.72 26.25 -4.09
CA GLY A 165 -28.21 27.00 -5.24
C GLY A 165 -27.40 26.11 -6.17
N ALA A 166 -28.08 25.15 -6.81
CA ALA A 166 -27.53 23.95 -7.44
C ALA A 166 -26.84 24.15 -8.82
N ASP A 167 -26.27 25.32 -9.11
CA ASP A 167 -25.54 25.58 -10.38
C ASP A 167 -24.15 26.23 -10.15
N LEU A 168 -23.63 26.20 -8.92
CA LEU A 168 -22.37 26.87 -8.53
C LEU A 168 -21.29 25.92 -7.98
N ASP A 169 -21.46 24.60 -8.08
CA ASP A 169 -20.59 23.67 -7.35
C ASP A 169 -19.17 23.54 -7.94
N ASP A 170 -18.98 23.71 -9.25
CA ASP A 170 -17.63 23.64 -9.86
C ASP A 170 -16.84 24.96 -9.67
N ALA A 171 -17.54 26.10 -9.68
CA ALA A 171 -16.95 27.41 -9.41
C ALA A 171 -16.66 27.60 -7.91
N ARG A 172 -17.52 27.10 -7.02
CA ARG A 172 -17.33 27.19 -5.57
C ARG A 172 -16.20 26.31 -5.07
N ILE A 173 -15.93 25.16 -5.69
CA ILE A 173 -14.75 24.34 -5.34
C ILE A 173 -13.46 25.04 -5.80
N ALA A 174 -13.47 25.70 -6.95
CA ALA A 174 -12.34 26.52 -7.41
C ALA A 174 -12.14 27.77 -6.53
N GLU A 175 -13.22 28.45 -6.15
CA GLU A 175 -13.20 29.65 -5.31
C GLU A 175 -12.90 29.31 -3.83
N GLU A 176 -13.37 28.20 -3.28
CA GLU A 176 -12.99 27.73 -1.93
C GLU A 176 -11.52 27.25 -1.88
N THR A 177 -10.96 26.80 -3.00
CA THR A 177 -9.50 26.59 -3.11
C THR A 177 -8.71 27.89 -3.25
N ASP A 178 -9.32 28.96 -3.79
CA ASP A 178 -8.72 30.30 -3.96
C ASP A 178 -8.89 31.18 -2.70
N MET A 179 -9.90 30.91 -1.87
CA MET A 179 -10.17 31.61 -0.61
C MET A 179 -9.26 31.17 0.55
N GLY A 180 -7.94 31.19 0.30
CA GLY A 180 -6.92 31.21 1.35
C GLY A 180 -6.15 29.91 1.58
N ARG A 181 -6.31 28.89 0.72
CA ARG A 181 -5.42 27.71 0.72
C ARG A 181 -4.57 27.61 -0.55
N SER A 182 -4.20 28.74 -1.13
CA SER A 182 -3.01 28.81 -1.98
C SER A 182 -1.78 28.64 -1.07
N GLN A 183 -1.36 27.39 -0.86
CA GLN A 183 0.00 27.15 -0.40
C GLN A 183 0.90 27.92 -1.38
N PRO A 184 1.79 28.80 -0.91
CA PRO A 184 2.69 29.48 -1.82
C PRO A 184 3.40 28.39 -2.64
N THR A 185 3.30 28.46 -3.97
CA THR A 185 3.98 27.50 -4.87
C THR A 185 5.47 27.34 -4.55
N SER A 186 6.06 28.26 -3.78
CA SER A 186 7.43 28.20 -3.27
C SER A 186 7.71 27.09 -2.25
N THR A 187 6.70 26.51 -1.56
CA THR A 187 6.90 25.39 -0.61
C THR A 187 6.42 24.04 -1.17
N ARG A 188 6.11 23.96 -2.47
CA ARG A 188 5.76 22.68 -3.10
C ARG A 188 6.96 21.74 -2.97
N GLN A 189 6.74 20.62 -2.27
CA GLN A 189 7.76 19.61 -2.06
C GLN A 189 8.30 19.14 -3.41
N LEU A 190 9.64 19.14 -3.56
CA LEU A 190 10.30 18.75 -4.80
C LEU A 190 10.04 17.29 -5.19
N ARG A 191 9.69 16.45 -4.19
CA ARG A 191 9.31 15.06 -4.43
C ARG A 191 7.93 15.02 -5.08
N LEU A 192 7.89 14.53 -6.32
CA LEU A 192 6.65 14.26 -7.01
C LEU A 192 5.88 13.15 -6.28
N ARG A 193 4.58 13.38 -6.05
CA ARG A 193 3.72 12.45 -5.31
C ARG A 193 3.23 11.28 -6.18
N GLU A 194 3.26 11.47 -7.50
CA GLU A 194 2.91 10.47 -8.51
C GLU A 194 3.98 9.37 -8.60
N ASP A 195 5.25 9.73 -8.37
CA ASP A 195 6.37 8.78 -8.36
C ASP A 195 6.45 8.03 -7.02
N THR A 196 6.08 6.75 -7.06
CA THR A 196 6.27 5.85 -5.90
C THR A 196 7.74 5.51 -5.73
N ALA A 197 8.23 5.56 -4.48
CA ALA A 197 9.62 5.17 -4.22
C ALA A 197 9.79 3.66 -4.43
N ALA A 198 10.97 3.27 -4.87
CA ALA A 198 11.25 1.89 -5.28
C ALA A 198 11.09 0.87 -4.13
N TYR A 199 11.47 1.23 -2.90
CA TYR A 199 11.29 0.41 -1.70
C TYR A 199 9.84 0.33 -1.19
N LEU A 200 8.93 1.12 -1.75
CA LEU A 200 7.48 1.05 -1.45
C LEU A 200 6.73 0.24 -2.50
N LYS A 201 7.39 -0.23 -3.57
CA LYS A 201 6.75 -1.04 -4.60
C LYS A 201 6.33 -2.39 -4.03
N ASN A 202 7.19 -3.01 -3.21
CA ASN A 202 6.89 -4.21 -2.44
C ASN A 202 7.22 -3.95 -0.97
N LEU A 203 6.23 -4.12 -0.08
CA LEU A 203 6.41 -3.92 1.37
C LEU A 203 6.89 -5.20 2.09
N ASP A 204 6.93 -6.32 1.38
CA ASP A 204 7.44 -7.57 1.92
C ASP A 204 8.95 -7.46 2.22
N LEU A 205 9.34 -7.83 3.45
CA LEU A 205 10.71 -7.69 3.94
C LEU A 205 11.73 -8.55 3.17
N GLU A 206 11.26 -9.67 2.59
CA GLU A 206 12.06 -10.60 1.79
C GLU A 206 12.02 -10.28 0.29
N SER A 207 11.35 -9.19 -0.11
CA SER A 207 11.35 -8.75 -1.49
C SER A 207 12.70 -8.16 -1.91
N ALA A 208 12.79 -7.79 -3.18
CA ALA A 208 13.94 -7.14 -3.78
C ALA A 208 14.60 -6.08 -2.89
N ARG A 209 15.92 -6.22 -2.76
CA ARG A 209 16.74 -5.35 -1.94
C ARG A 209 16.83 -3.94 -2.54
N TYR A 210 16.46 -2.94 -1.74
CA TYR A 210 16.78 -1.53 -2.00
C TYR A 210 18.13 -1.17 -1.38
N ASP A 211 19.06 -0.64 -2.15
CA ASP A 211 20.22 0.07 -1.60
C ASP A 211 19.91 1.57 -1.45
N PRO A 212 19.66 2.09 -0.23
CA PRO A 212 19.33 3.50 -0.03
C PRO A 212 20.48 4.45 -0.34
N LYS A 213 21.72 3.96 -0.41
CA LYS A 213 22.90 4.79 -0.71
C LYS A 213 22.99 5.12 -2.18
N THR A 214 22.87 4.10 -3.03
CA THR A 214 22.88 4.28 -4.50
C THR A 214 21.49 4.53 -5.07
N ARG A 215 20.45 4.34 -4.26
CA ARG A 215 19.03 4.44 -4.63
C ARG A 215 18.66 3.49 -5.77
N SER A 216 19.25 2.29 -5.76
CA SER A 216 19.00 1.23 -6.75
C SER A 216 18.25 0.06 -6.12
N MET A 217 17.41 -0.61 -6.92
CA MET A 217 16.75 -1.87 -6.57
C MET A 217 17.29 -3.00 -7.46
N ASP A 218 17.56 -4.15 -6.87
CA ASP A 218 17.84 -5.38 -7.61
C ASP A 218 16.51 -6.01 -8.06
N LYS A 219 16.19 -5.91 -9.35
CA LYS A 219 14.89 -6.34 -9.89
C LYS A 219 14.74 -7.86 -10.08
N THR A 220 15.81 -8.63 -9.91
CA THR A 220 15.82 -10.10 -10.13
C THR A 220 14.91 -10.83 -9.15
N ASP A 221 14.71 -10.25 -7.97
CA ASP A 221 13.97 -10.87 -6.88
C ASP A 221 12.55 -10.30 -6.77
N LEU A 222 12.13 -9.44 -7.72
CA LEU A 222 10.73 -9.04 -7.81
C LEU A 222 9.91 -10.17 -8.46
N PRO A 223 8.70 -10.45 -7.95
CA PRO A 223 7.79 -11.39 -8.59
C PRO A 223 7.44 -10.90 -10.02
N PRO A 224 7.27 -11.80 -10.99
CA PRO A 224 7.09 -11.47 -12.41
C PRO A 224 5.75 -10.77 -12.74
N ASN A 225 4.86 -10.59 -11.76
CA ASN A 225 3.49 -10.12 -11.98
C ASN A 225 3.33 -8.60 -11.95
N VAL A 226 4.41 -7.83 -11.97
CA VAL A 226 4.33 -6.37 -12.00
C VAL A 226 4.63 -5.84 -13.40
N SER A 227 3.63 -5.94 -14.27
CA SER A 227 3.62 -5.42 -15.65
C SER A 227 3.75 -3.90 -15.76
N ASP A 228 3.76 -3.18 -14.63
CA ASP A 228 3.93 -1.72 -14.53
C ASP A 228 5.33 -1.27 -14.04
N VAL A 229 6.29 -2.19 -13.90
CA VAL A 229 7.64 -1.80 -13.49
C VAL A 229 8.43 -1.40 -14.72
N ASP A 230 8.54 -0.09 -14.95
CA ASP A 230 9.49 0.53 -15.88
C ASP A 230 10.82 -0.22 -15.83
N VAL A 231 11.09 -0.99 -16.89
CA VAL A 231 12.21 -1.94 -16.99
C VAL A 231 13.56 -1.21 -17.08
N SER A 232 13.55 0.13 -17.16
CA SER A 232 14.72 0.98 -17.39
C SER A 232 15.60 1.23 -16.15
N ASP A 233 15.05 1.13 -14.93
CA ASP A 233 15.70 1.73 -13.75
C ASP A 233 16.21 0.74 -12.68
N GLY A 234 16.45 -0.52 -13.05
CA GLY A 234 17.02 -1.54 -12.14
C GLY A 234 18.46 -1.87 -12.50
N PHE A 235 19.23 -2.43 -11.57
CA PHE A 235 20.64 -2.85 -11.71
C PHE A 235 20.92 -3.88 -12.83
N THR A 236 19.97 -4.16 -13.72
CA THR A 236 20.30 -4.55 -15.09
C THR A 236 20.92 -3.34 -15.80
N ARG A 237 22.25 -3.21 -15.71
CA ARG A 237 23.04 -2.44 -16.71
C ARG A 237 22.44 -2.73 -18.08
N PRO A 238 22.14 -1.70 -18.90
CA PRO A 238 21.19 -1.76 -20.02
C PRO A 238 21.21 -3.16 -20.61
N ALA A 239 20.24 -3.96 -20.18
CA ALA A 239 20.09 -5.31 -20.63
C ALA A 239 19.93 -5.25 -22.15
N ALA A 240 20.21 -6.37 -22.80
CA ALA A 240 20.21 -6.60 -24.25
C ALA A 240 18.95 -6.11 -25.04
N THR A 241 18.02 -5.41 -24.40
CA THR A 241 16.82 -4.77 -24.93
C THR A 241 17.02 -3.29 -25.30
N LEU A 242 18.05 -2.59 -24.79
CA LEU A 242 18.38 -1.26 -25.30
C LEU A 242 19.29 -1.44 -26.52
N ASP A 243 18.70 -1.32 -27.72
CA ASP A 243 19.36 -1.57 -29.00
C ASP A 243 20.72 -0.88 -29.13
N ASP A 244 20.87 0.32 -28.57
CA ASP A 244 22.10 1.11 -28.65
C ASP A 244 23.25 0.52 -27.82
N ALA A 245 22.98 -0.05 -26.64
CA ALA A 245 24.03 -0.66 -25.81
C ALA A 245 24.54 -1.96 -26.45
N ALA A 246 23.61 -2.79 -26.94
CA ALA A 246 23.96 -4.00 -27.68
C ALA A 246 24.68 -3.67 -29.00
N ALA A 247 24.25 -2.61 -29.70
CA ALA A 247 24.93 -2.11 -30.89
C ALA A 247 26.34 -1.62 -30.54
N PHE A 248 26.53 -0.87 -29.46
CA PHE A 248 27.85 -0.42 -29.01
C PHE A 248 28.76 -1.59 -28.66
N GLU A 249 28.28 -2.59 -27.92
CA GLU A 249 29.05 -3.80 -27.62
C GLU A 249 29.44 -4.57 -28.90
N ALA A 250 28.52 -4.72 -29.85
CA ALA A 250 28.82 -5.34 -31.13
C ALA A 250 29.85 -4.52 -31.95
N ALA A 251 29.82 -3.19 -31.86
CA ALA A 251 30.80 -2.32 -32.52
C ALA A 251 32.17 -2.44 -31.86
N GLN A 252 32.21 -2.57 -30.53
CA GLN A 252 33.44 -2.77 -29.77
C GLN A 252 34.05 -4.15 -30.05
N LYS A 253 33.23 -5.21 -30.09
CA LYS A 253 33.66 -6.56 -30.51
C LYS A 253 34.23 -6.54 -31.94
N TYR A 254 33.55 -5.87 -32.87
CA TYR A 254 34.04 -5.71 -34.24
C TYR A 254 35.38 -4.94 -34.30
N ALA A 255 35.52 -3.86 -33.54
CA ALA A 255 36.78 -3.13 -33.46
C ALA A 255 37.92 -4.04 -32.95
N TRP A 256 37.68 -4.87 -31.94
CA TRP A 256 38.66 -5.85 -31.46
C TRP A 256 38.97 -6.94 -32.50
N GLU A 257 37.96 -7.51 -33.16
CA GLU A 257 38.15 -8.51 -34.22
C GLU A 257 38.98 -7.94 -35.39
N THR A 258 38.69 -6.70 -35.82
CA THR A 258 39.49 -6.05 -36.86
C THR A 258 40.92 -5.76 -36.40
N GLN A 259 41.13 -5.41 -35.13
CA GLN A 259 42.45 -5.18 -34.56
C GLN A 259 43.26 -6.49 -34.45
N GLU A 260 42.65 -7.60 -34.05
CA GLU A 260 43.29 -8.91 -34.01
C GLU A 260 43.68 -9.39 -35.40
N ASN A 261 42.76 -9.22 -36.38
CA ASN A 261 43.02 -9.52 -37.78
C ASN A 261 44.04 -8.55 -38.42
N ALA A 262 44.18 -7.33 -37.90
CA ALA A 262 45.13 -6.30 -38.36
C ALA A 262 46.59 -6.54 -37.98
N ASN A 263 46.88 -7.54 -37.16
CA ASN A 263 48.27 -8.01 -36.98
C ASN A 263 48.87 -8.61 -38.27
N MET A 264 48.05 -8.79 -39.31
CA MET A 264 48.47 -8.99 -40.69
C MET A 264 48.71 -7.63 -41.36
N ALA A 265 49.91 -7.39 -41.89
CA ALA A 265 50.35 -6.09 -42.42
C ALA A 265 49.38 -5.53 -43.49
N GLY A 266 48.51 -4.57 -43.08
CA GLY A 266 47.63 -3.85 -43.99
C GLY A 266 46.18 -3.63 -43.52
N ALA A 267 45.74 -4.23 -42.41
CA ALA A 267 44.35 -4.00 -41.97
C ALA A 267 44.18 -2.67 -41.21
N LYS A 268 43.04 -2.02 -41.47
CA LYS A 268 42.69 -0.71 -40.89
C LYS A 268 42.49 -0.86 -39.39
N LYS A 269 43.29 -0.14 -38.61
CA LYS A 269 43.18 -0.11 -37.14
C LYS A 269 41.95 0.68 -36.75
N LEU A 270 40.87 -0.03 -36.45
CA LEU A 270 39.65 0.60 -35.95
C LEU A 270 39.72 0.74 -34.42
N HIS A 271 39.49 1.94 -33.89
CA HIS A 271 39.39 2.18 -32.45
C HIS A 271 38.16 3.04 -32.16
N LEU A 272 37.18 2.47 -31.44
CA LEU A 272 35.85 3.05 -31.28
C LEU A 272 35.88 4.41 -30.54
N GLN A 273 36.76 4.59 -29.56
CA GLN A 273 36.88 5.85 -28.81
C GLN A 273 37.76 6.91 -29.51
N ALA A 274 38.64 6.50 -30.43
CA ALA A 274 39.56 7.43 -31.09
C ALA A 274 38.90 7.98 -32.36
N ASN A 275 38.30 7.09 -33.16
CA ASN A 275 37.60 7.43 -34.40
C ASN A 275 36.20 6.76 -34.42
N PRO A 276 35.22 7.27 -33.63
CA PRO A 276 33.89 6.66 -33.53
C PRO A 276 33.12 6.67 -34.86
N THR A 277 33.20 7.77 -35.61
CA THR A 277 32.49 7.95 -36.89
C THR A 277 33.02 7.02 -37.97
N GLU A 278 34.34 6.82 -38.03
CA GLU A 278 34.96 5.86 -38.95
C GLU A 278 34.47 4.43 -38.65
N GLY A 279 34.39 4.07 -37.37
CA GLY A 279 33.87 2.76 -36.93
C GLY A 279 32.42 2.53 -37.30
N GLU A 280 31.58 3.54 -37.11
CA GLU A 280 30.16 3.45 -37.49
C GLU A 280 30.00 3.29 -39.01
N ILE A 281 30.75 4.06 -39.81
CA ILE A 281 30.70 3.96 -41.28
C ILE A 281 31.17 2.58 -41.75
N LEU A 282 32.26 2.06 -41.19
CA LEU A 282 32.78 0.73 -41.54
C LEU A 282 31.81 -0.39 -41.13
N ARG A 283 31.17 -0.26 -39.96
CA ARG A 283 30.12 -1.18 -39.53
C ARG A 283 28.91 -1.15 -40.46
N LYS A 284 28.43 0.04 -40.84
CA LYS A 284 27.31 0.18 -41.80
C LYS A 284 27.64 -0.49 -43.13
N LYS A 285 28.86 -0.30 -43.63
CA LYS A 285 29.35 -0.98 -44.84
C LYS A 285 29.39 -2.51 -44.65
N GLN A 286 29.89 -2.98 -43.51
CA GLN A 286 29.92 -4.42 -43.22
C GLN A 286 28.51 -5.03 -43.15
N ILE A 287 27.54 -4.35 -42.54
CA ILE A 287 26.15 -4.81 -42.49
C ILE A 287 25.59 -4.93 -43.91
N GLN A 288 25.77 -3.92 -44.76
CA GLN A 288 25.36 -3.96 -46.17
C GLN A 288 26.05 -5.09 -46.94
N GLU A 289 27.36 -5.30 -46.74
CA GLU A 289 28.11 -6.39 -47.36
C GLU A 289 27.66 -7.77 -46.84
N ALA A 290 27.34 -7.90 -45.56
CA ALA A 290 26.85 -9.13 -44.96
C ALA A 290 25.44 -9.47 -45.47
N GLU A 291 24.56 -8.47 -45.60
CA GLU A 291 23.25 -8.63 -46.23
C GLU A 291 23.38 -9.03 -47.70
N ALA A 292 24.27 -8.37 -48.46
CA ALA A 292 24.57 -8.75 -49.84
C ALA A 292 25.13 -10.18 -49.97
N LYS A 293 25.99 -10.61 -49.03
CA LYS A 293 26.47 -12.00 -48.98
C LYS A 293 25.37 -12.98 -48.60
N LYS A 294 24.45 -12.62 -47.70
CA LYS A 294 23.28 -13.44 -47.34
C LYS A 294 22.32 -13.57 -48.51
N THR A 295 22.05 -12.50 -49.25
CA THR A 295 21.19 -12.56 -50.45
C THR A 295 21.87 -13.34 -51.58
N ALA A 296 23.15 -13.13 -51.82
CA ALA A 296 23.92 -13.87 -52.82
C ALA A 296 24.02 -15.37 -52.48
N SER A 297 24.27 -15.73 -51.21
CA SER A 297 24.27 -17.14 -50.79
C SER A 297 22.88 -17.75 -50.87
N ARG A 298 21.81 -17.01 -50.53
CA ARG A 298 20.43 -17.45 -50.72
C ARG A 298 20.13 -17.68 -52.21
N GLN A 299 20.53 -16.77 -53.10
CA GLN A 299 20.39 -16.92 -54.55
C GLN A 299 21.17 -18.12 -55.07
N ALA A 300 22.44 -18.28 -54.66
CA ALA A 300 23.25 -19.43 -55.04
C ALA A 300 22.66 -20.76 -54.55
N LEU A 301 22.02 -20.78 -53.37
CA LEU A 301 21.28 -21.95 -52.88
C LEU A 301 20.01 -22.20 -53.71
N LEU A 302 19.28 -21.15 -54.09
CA LEU A 302 18.11 -21.26 -54.96
C LEU A 302 18.48 -21.75 -56.36
N GLU A 303 19.61 -21.33 -56.92
CA GLU A 303 20.09 -21.81 -58.22
C GLU A 303 20.53 -23.28 -58.16
N LYS A 304 21.17 -23.69 -57.06
CA LYS A 304 21.66 -25.06 -56.90
C LYS A 304 20.57 -26.06 -56.55
N TYR A 305 19.58 -25.65 -55.77
CA TYR A 305 18.57 -26.55 -55.19
C TYR A 305 17.13 -26.25 -55.65
N GLY A 306 16.91 -25.17 -56.40
CA GLY A 306 15.60 -24.76 -56.91
C GLY A 306 14.69 -24.13 -55.83
N ASP A 307 13.78 -23.27 -56.25
CA ASP A 307 12.70 -22.78 -55.40
C ASP A 307 11.73 -23.92 -55.09
N ALA A 308 11.63 -24.33 -53.82
CA ALA A 308 10.69 -25.36 -53.36
C ALA A 308 9.21 -24.98 -53.56
N ALA A 309 8.92 -23.75 -54.00
CA ALA A 309 7.59 -23.22 -54.29
C ALA A 309 7.17 -23.35 -55.77
N LEU A 310 8.04 -23.81 -56.68
CA LEU A 310 7.62 -24.15 -58.04
C LEU A 310 6.97 -25.55 -58.05
N PRO A 311 5.73 -25.71 -58.58
CA PRO A 311 5.04 -26.99 -58.55
C PRO A 311 5.78 -28.01 -59.43
N ALA A 312 6.42 -28.97 -58.77
CA ALA A 312 6.67 -30.34 -59.22
C ALA A 312 6.85 -30.58 -60.74
N SER A 313 7.69 -29.80 -61.44
CA SER A 313 8.02 -30.09 -62.83
C SER A 313 9.43 -30.67 -62.92
N LYS A 314 9.46 -31.99 -63.14
CA LYS A 314 10.59 -32.83 -63.57
C LYS A 314 11.82 -32.86 -62.64
N LYS A 315 11.74 -33.69 -61.59
CA LYS A 315 12.95 -34.33 -61.04
C LYS A 315 13.56 -35.26 -62.10
N PRO A 316 14.83 -35.09 -62.53
CA PRO A 316 15.51 -36.16 -63.25
C PRO A 316 15.65 -37.37 -62.31
N LYS A 317 15.23 -38.54 -62.80
CA LYS A 317 15.40 -39.83 -62.11
C LYS A 317 16.88 -40.22 -62.16
N THR A 318 17.71 -39.64 -61.31
CA THR A 318 19.02 -40.19 -60.97
C THR A 318 19.06 -40.37 -59.46
N ALA A 319 19.42 -41.58 -59.04
CA ALA A 319 19.29 -42.10 -57.70
C ALA A 319 19.79 -41.14 -56.61
N ASN A 320 18.86 -40.57 -55.85
CA ASN A 320 19.19 -40.02 -54.55
C ASN A 320 19.52 -41.18 -53.61
N VAL A 321 20.75 -41.22 -53.10
CA VAL A 321 21.02 -41.86 -51.83
C VAL A 321 20.21 -41.10 -50.79
N SER A 322 19.04 -41.62 -50.43
CA SER A 322 18.35 -41.17 -49.22
C SER A 322 19.22 -41.58 -48.05
N ALA A 323 19.96 -40.64 -47.45
CA ALA A 323 20.52 -40.86 -46.12
C ALA A 323 19.35 -41.25 -45.20
N SER A 324 19.39 -42.47 -44.68
CA SER A 324 18.27 -43.13 -44.00
C SER A 324 18.07 -42.70 -42.55
N GLU A 325 18.74 -41.65 -42.09
CA GLU A 325 18.76 -41.30 -40.66
C GLU A 325 18.56 -39.81 -40.46
N ARG A 326 17.29 -39.41 -40.28
CA ARG A 326 16.94 -38.13 -39.67
C ARG A 326 17.18 -38.29 -38.17
N TYR A 327 18.16 -37.56 -37.63
CA TYR A 327 18.40 -37.54 -36.19
C TYR A 327 17.17 -36.97 -35.47
N VAL A 328 16.62 -37.76 -34.55
CA VAL A 328 15.43 -37.46 -33.75
C VAL A 328 15.86 -37.60 -32.30
N GLU A 329 15.87 -36.49 -31.57
CA GLU A 329 16.13 -36.50 -30.13
C GLU A 329 14.85 -36.89 -29.41
N TYR A 330 14.93 -37.94 -28.61
CA TYR A 330 13.90 -38.31 -27.66
C TYR A 330 14.20 -37.67 -26.31
N ASP A 331 13.17 -37.15 -25.65
CA ASP A 331 13.26 -36.80 -24.23
C ASP A 331 13.34 -38.06 -23.34
N GLU A 332 13.55 -37.87 -22.04
CA GLU A 332 13.62 -38.98 -21.06
C GLU A 332 12.31 -39.80 -21.01
N GLN A 333 11.23 -39.29 -21.59
CA GLN A 333 9.91 -39.92 -21.68
C GLN A 333 9.66 -40.58 -23.05
N GLY A 334 10.66 -40.60 -23.94
CA GLY A 334 10.58 -41.23 -25.25
C GLY A 334 9.76 -40.44 -26.29
N GLN A 335 9.51 -39.15 -26.07
CA GLN A 335 8.83 -38.25 -27.00
C GLN A 335 9.83 -37.41 -27.79
N ILE A 336 9.50 -37.11 -29.05
CA ILE A 336 10.36 -36.37 -29.96
C ILE A 336 10.43 -34.90 -29.53
N LYS A 337 11.63 -34.41 -29.21
CA LYS A 337 11.85 -32.99 -28.89
C LYS A 337 11.48 -32.11 -30.09
N GLY A 338 10.51 -31.21 -29.90
CA GLY A 338 10.07 -30.24 -30.89
C GLY A 338 8.94 -30.70 -31.84
N ALA A 339 8.41 -31.92 -31.69
CA ALA A 339 7.19 -32.32 -32.39
C ALA A 339 5.95 -31.89 -31.61
N GLU A 340 5.00 -31.21 -32.26
CA GLU A 340 3.71 -30.85 -31.66
C GLU A 340 2.93 -32.12 -31.30
N LYS A 341 2.43 -32.18 -30.07
CA LYS A 341 1.62 -33.31 -29.59
C LYS A 341 0.24 -33.28 -30.26
N THR A 342 0.01 -34.11 -31.26
CA THR A 342 -1.32 -34.29 -31.85
C THR A 342 -2.18 -35.16 -30.92
N VAL A 343 -3.29 -34.61 -30.40
CA VAL A 343 -4.26 -35.39 -29.62
C VAL A 343 -5.02 -36.32 -30.57
N ALA A 344 -5.00 -37.63 -30.28
CA ALA A 344 -5.70 -38.62 -31.09
C ALA A 344 -7.22 -38.47 -30.89
N ARG A 345 -7.97 -38.22 -31.97
CA ARG A 345 -9.44 -38.24 -31.98
C ARG A 345 -9.95 -39.68 -31.85
N SER A 346 -11.00 -39.91 -31.07
CA SER A 346 -11.58 -41.25 -30.91
C SER A 346 -12.34 -41.71 -32.16
N LYS A 347 -12.68 -43.00 -32.19
CA LYS A 347 -13.43 -43.65 -33.29
C LYS A 347 -14.85 -43.07 -33.47
N TYR A 348 -15.39 -42.43 -32.44
CA TYR A 348 -16.72 -41.85 -32.47
C TYR A 348 -16.66 -40.38 -32.89
N GLN A 349 -17.74 -39.88 -33.49
CA GLN A 349 -17.84 -38.46 -33.84
C GLN A 349 -17.86 -37.65 -32.54
N GLU A 350 -16.73 -37.02 -32.24
CA GLU A 350 -16.60 -36.03 -31.17
C GLU A 350 -17.20 -34.70 -31.63
N ASP A 351 -17.61 -33.85 -30.68
CA ASP A 351 -18.10 -32.50 -30.93
C ASP A 351 -19.34 -32.39 -31.85
N VAL A 352 -20.25 -33.38 -31.78
CA VAL A 352 -21.55 -33.30 -32.47
C VAL A 352 -22.49 -32.38 -31.71
N LEU A 353 -22.61 -31.15 -32.21
CA LEU A 353 -23.46 -30.08 -31.69
C LEU A 353 -24.85 -30.16 -32.34
N THR A 354 -25.81 -30.78 -31.66
CA THR A 354 -27.21 -30.85 -32.12
C THR A 354 -27.98 -29.59 -31.74
N ASN A 355 -28.87 -29.10 -32.61
CA ASN A 355 -29.86 -28.04 -32.33
C ASN A 355 -29.29 -26.73 -31.73
N ASN A 356 -28.18 -26.24 -32.30
CA ASN A 356 -27.54 -24.95 -31.99
C ASN A 356 -27.02 -24.81 -30.54
N HIS A 357 -26.71 -25.92 -29.88
CA HIS A 357 -25.94 -25.90 -28.63
C HIS A 357 -24.46 -25.69 -28.94
N SER A 358 -23.72 -25.00 -28.07
CA SER A 358 -22.25 -24.84 -28.16
C SER A 358 -21.47 -25.90 -27.36
N SER A 359 -22.18 -26.84 -26.77
CA SER A 359 -21.62 -27.95 -25.98
C SER A 359 -22.35 -29.25 -26.27
N VAL A 360 -21.67 -30.39 -26.14
CA VAL A 360 -22.24 -31.72 -26.38
C VAL A 360 -23.16 -32.12 -25.22
N TRP A 361 -24.19 -32.93 -25.47
CA TRP A 361 -25.04 -33.50 -24.43
C TRP A 361 -24.22 -34.31 -23.42
N GLY A 362 -24.38 -34.02 -22.13
CA GLY A 362 -23.58 -34.64 -21.06
C GLY A 362 -22.32 -33.84 -20.67
N SER A 363 -22.13 -32.66 -21.28
CA SER A 363 -21.10 -31.69 -20.85
C SER A 363 -21.38 -31.05 -19.49
N TRP A 364 -22.60 -31.20 -18.96
CA TRP A 364 -23.01 -30.69 -17.66
C TRP A 364 -23.76 -31.77 -16.87
N TRP A 365 -23.53 -31.82 -15.56
CA TRP A 365 -24.12 -32.80 -14.63
C TRP A 365 -24.46 -32.13 -13.31
N ARG A 366 -25.72 -32.29 -12.87
CA ARG A 366 -26.21 -31.80 -11.58
C ARG A 366 -27.39 -32.67 -11.13
N ASP A 367 -27.43 -32.98 -9.83
CA ASP A 367 -28.53 -33.68 -9.16
C ASP A 367 -29.03 -34.92 -9.91
N PHE A 368 -28.10 -35.83 -10.22
CA PHE A 368 -28.34 -37.09 -10.96
C PHE A 368 -28.90 -36.93 -12.38
N THR A 369 -28.83 -35.74 -12.97
CA THR A 369 -29.26 -35.47 -14.34
C THR A 369 -28.14 -34.89 -15.20
N TRP A 370 -28.06 -35.35 -16.45
CA TRP A 370 -27.14 -34.84 -17.46
C TRP A 370 -27.83 -33.75 -18.28
N GLY A 371 -27.08 -32.73 -18.68
CA GLY A 371 -27.56 -31.66 -19.56
C GLY A 371 -26.46 -31.07 -20.42
N TYR A 372 -26.79 -29.94 -21.06
CA TYR A 372 -25.86 -29.15 -21.88
C TYR A 372 -25.21 -28.03 -21.05
N ALA A 373 -23.90 -27.85 -21.13
CA ALA A 373 -23.18 -26.80 -20.38
C ALA A 373 -23.47 -25.37 -20.87
N CYS A 374 -23.84 -25.21 -22.13
CA CYS A 374 -24.16 -23.90 -22.70
C CYS A 374 -25.43 -23.28 -22.09
N CYS A 375 -26.48 -24.09 -21.93
CA CYS A 375 -27.83 -23.64 -21.62
C CYS A 375 -28.41 -24.24 -20.32
N HIS A 376 -27.68 -25.15 -19.64
CA HIS A 376 -28.12 -25.95 -18.48
C HIS A 376 -29.44 -26.74 -18.68
N SER A 377 -29.87 -26.96 -19.93
CA SER A 377 -31.07 -27.74 -20.19
C SER A 377 -30.83 -29.24 -19.98
N THR A 378 -31.75 -29.88 -19.25
CA THR A 378 -31.73 -31.31 -18.91
C THR A 378 -32.56 -32.17 -19.88
N VAL A 379 -32.96 -31.60 -21.03
CA VAL A 379 -33.74 -32.29 -22.07
C VAL A 379 -32.89 -32.48 -23.33
N LYS A 380 -32.66 -33.74 -23.70
CA LYS A 380 -31.84 -34.08 -24.89
C LYS A 380 -32.53 -33.63 -26.17
N ASN A 381 -31.78 -33.01 -27.08
CA ASN A 381 -32.24 -32.45 -28.36
C ASN A 381 -33.20 -31.24 -28.24
N SER A 382 -33.26 -30.55 -27.10
CA SER A 382 -33.92 -29.24 -27.06
C SER A 382 -33.15 -28.23 -27.93
N TYR A 383 -33.80 -27.15 -28.38
CA TYR A 383 -33.06 -25.99 -28.91
C TYR A 383 -32.32 -25.29 -27.77
N CYS A 384 -31.17 -24.68 -28.04
CA CYS A 384 -30.44 -23.94 -27.00
C CYS A 384 -31.15 -22.63 -26.68
N THR A 385 -31.33 -22.40 -25.39
CA THR A 385 -31.92 -21.18 -24.79
C THR A 385 -30.90 -20.08 -24.51
N GLY A 386 -29.70 -20.17 -25.09
CA GLY A 386 -28.56 -19.27 -24.84
C GLY A 386 -28.22 -19.04 -23.35
N GLU A 387 -27.65 -17.87 -23.09
CA GLU A 387 -27.33 -17.38 -21.74
C GLU A 387 -28.59 -17.11 -20.90
N GLU A 388 -29.73 -16.85 -21.54
CA GLU A 388 -31.03 -16.68 -20.88
C GLU A 388 -31.45 -17.95 -20.14
N GLY A 389 -31.19 -19.13 -20.72
CA GLY A 389 -31.43 -20.41 -20.05
C GLY A 389 -30.59 -20.60 -18.79
N ARG A 390 -29.35 -20.10 -18.78
CA ARG A 390 -28.49 -20.15 -17.59
C ARG A 390 -29.02 -19.23 -16.50
N ARG A 391 -29.37 -17.99 -16.85
CA ARG A 391 -29.94 -17.02 -15.90
C ARG A 391 -31.26 -17.50 -15.32
N ALA A 392 -32.19 -17.95 -16.16
CA ALA A 392 -33.46 -18.50 -15.70
C ALA A 392 -33.27 -19.72 -14.78
N TRP A 393 -32.26 -20.56 -15.05
CA TRP A 393 -31.94 -21.68 -14.19
C TRP A 393 -31.32 -21.23 -12.85
N GLU A 394 -30.37 -20.30 -12.86
CA GLU A 394 -29.78 -19.69 -11.65
C GLU A 394 -30.83 -18.97 -10.80
N GLU A 395 -31.77 -18.26 -11.41
CA GLU A 395 -32.93 -17.63 -10.74
C GLU A 395 -33.85 -18.69 -10.14
N SER A 396 -34.16 -19.76 -10.87
CA SER A 396 -34.98 -20.86 -10.35
C SER A 396 -34.33 -21.58 -9.17
N GLU A 397 -33.01 -21.76 -9.21
CA GLU A 397 -32.24 -22.32 -8.10
C GLU A 397 -32.12 -21.33 -6.95
N GLY A 398 -31.92 -20.04 -7.21
CA GLY A 398 -31.91 -18.96 -6.22
C GLY A 398 -33.26 -18.81 -5.50
N LEU A 399 -34.36 -19.07 -6.20
CA LEU A 399 -35.70 -19.18 -5.62
C LEU A 399 -35.84 -20.46 -4.77
N ARG A 400 -35.30 -21.60 -5.24
CA ARG A 400 -35.33 -22.88 -4.51
C ARG A 400 -34.46 -22.85 -3.23
N THR A 401 -33.33 -22.16 -3.25
CA THR A 401 -32.38 -22.06 -2.12
C THR A 401 -32.69 -20.89 -1.19
N GLY A 402 -33.69 -20.06 -1.51
CA GLY A 402 -34.15 -18.94 -0.67
C GLY A 402 -33.28 -17.68 -0.76
N GLN A 403 -32.29 -17.64 -1.65
CA GLN A 403 -31.37 -16.53 -1.83
C GLN A 403 -32.03 -15.30 -2.49
N ALA A 404 -33.10 -15.51 -3.27
CA ALA A 404 -33.91 -14.44 -3.85
C ALA A 404 -34.74 -13.64 -2.82
N LEU A 405 -35.00 -14.18 -1.62
CA LEU A 405 -35.74 -13.46 -0.56
C LEU A 405 -34.89 -12.38 0.11
N LEU A 406 -33.56 -12.55 0.13
CA LEU A 406 -32.60 -11.60 0.71
C LEU A 406 -32.33 -10.39 -0.21
N GLY A 407 -32.75 -10.45 -1.47
CA GLY A 407 -32.59 -9.36 -2.45
C GLY A 407 -33.70 -8.31 -2.45
N ILE A 408 -34.79 -8.52 -1.70
CA ILE A 408 -35.96 -7.60 -1.67
C ILE A 408 -35.83 -6.54 -0.54
N GLU A 409 -34.91 -6.71 0.42
CA GLU A 409 -34.65 -5.71 1.47
C GLU A 409 -33.75 -4.55 1.04
N ASN A 410 -33.08 -4.64 -0.11
CA ASN A 410 -32.29 -3.55 -0.69
C ASN A 410 -32.92 -3.10 -2.00
N GLY A 411 -33.86 -2.16 -1.92
CA GLY A 411 -34.53 -1.60 -3.08
C GLY A 411 -33.64 -0.64 -3.86
N GLU A 412 -33.35 -0.96 -5.11
CA GLU A 412 -33.02 0.00 -6.18
C GLU A 412 -33.28 -0.69 -7.54
N GLY A 413 -33.97 0.05 -8.42
CA GLY A 413 -34.62 -0.48 -9.63
C GLY A 413 -33.71 -0.67 -10.83
N ASP A 414 -34.22 -1.48 -11.76
CA ASP A 414 -33.73 -1.77 -13.10
C ASP A 414 -33.29 -0.53 -13.89
N GLU A 415 -32.04 -0.53 -14.38
CA GLU A 415 -31.71 0.01 -15.70
C GLU A 415 -30.71 -0.90 -16.43
N LYS A 416 -31.10 -1.29 -17.65
CA LYS A 416 -30.37 -2.17 -18.56
C LYS A 416 -29.29 -1.38 -19.30
N VAL A 417 -28.05 -1.86 -19.28
CA VAL A 417 -27.08 -1.63 -20.36
C VAL A 417 -26.48 -2.96 -20.81
N VAL A 418 -26.63 -3.20 -22.11
CA VAL A 418 -26.07 -4.30 -22.88
C VAL A 418 -24.60 -4.01 -23.13
N GLU A 419 -23.69 -4.92 -22.75
CA GLU A 419 -22.51 -5.21 -23.57
C GLU A 419 -21.89 -6.58 -23.20
N ASN A 420 -21.66 -7.37 -24.24
CA ASN A 420 -21.04 -8.70 -24.20
C ASN A 420 -19.54 -8.61 -23.89
N LYS A 421 -19.05 -9.40 -22.92
CA LYS A 421 -17.72 -10.01 -22.99
C LYS A 421 -17.78 -11.47 -22.57
N HIS A 422 -17.30 -12.32 -23.47
CA HIS A 422 -17.11 -13.75 -23.30
C HIS A 422 -15.85 -13.99 -22.42
N ALA A 423 -16.02 -14.86 -21.41
CA ALA A 423 -15.09 -15.90 -20.92
C ALA A 423 -13.74 -15.51 -20.27
N ILE A 424 -13.21 -16.19 -19.23
CA ILE A 424 -13.64 -17.23 -18.28
C ILE A 424 -12.48 -17.35 -17.23
N ARG A 425 -12.83 -17.49 -15.93
CA ARG A 425 -12.17 -18.17 -14.76
C ARG A 425 -10.68 -17.88 -14.43
N THR A 426 -10.25 -17.72 -13.18
CA THR A 426 -10.51 -18.47 -11.93
C THR A 426 -10.16 -17.64 -10.66
N GLU A 427 -10.96 -17.79 -9.57
CA GLU A 427 -10.61 -17.93 -8.12
C GLU A 427 -9.64 -16.90 -7.46
N ALA A 428 -9.79 -16.32 -6.26
CA ALA A 428 -10.71 -16.43 -5.13
C ALA A 428 -10.41 -15.28 -4.10
N VAL A 429 -11.46 -14.67 -3.52
CA VAL A 429 -11.58 -14.16 -2.12
C VAL A 429 -10.90 -12.82 -1.68
N VAL A 430 -11.72 -11.99 -1.03
CA VAL A 430 -11.50 -10.81 -0.12
C VAL A 430 -11.38 -9.40 -0.73
N GLY A 431 -12.34 -8.53 -0.36
CA GLY A 431 -12.02 -7.23 0.27
C GLY A 431 -12.09 -5.95 -0.57
N ASP A 432 -13.11 -5.15 -0.26
CA ASP A 432 -13.12 -3.71 -0.07
C ASP A 432 -12.90 -2.68 -1.21
N GLU A 433 -13.83 -1.72 -1.12
CA GLU A 433 -14.10 -0.47 -1.79
C GLU A 433 -12.91 0.45 -2.14
N LYS A 434 -13.20 1.33 -3.13
CA LYS A 434 -12.82 2.76 -3.19
C LYS A 434 -11.52 3.10 -3.91
N ALA A 435 -11.62 3.47 -5.20
CA ALA A 435 -10.89 4.62 -5.76
C ALA A 435 -11.23 4.93 -7.24
N ARG A 436 -11.38 6.25 -7.48
CA ARG A 436 -11.05 7.00 -8.71
C ARG A 436 -12.09 7.18 -9.82
N LEU A 437 -12.91 8.21 -9.60
CA LEU A 437 -13.05 9.35 -10.51
C LEU A 437 -11.68 9.88 -10.98
N ARG A 438 -11.49 10.03 -12.31
CA ARG A 438 -11.10 11.28 -13.01
C ARG A 438 -10.57 11.02 -14.42
N LEU A 439 -11.35 11.43 -15.41
CA LEU A 439 -11.02 11.87 -16.77
C LEU A 439 -12.33 12.59 -17.20
N GLN A 440 -12.41 13.76 -17.81
CA GLN A 440 -11.49 14.51 -18.65
C GLN A 440 -12.19 15.87 -18.84
N GLN A 441 -11.45 16.97 -18.70
CA GLN A 441 -11.89 18.31 -19.09
C GLN A 441 -11.11 18.66 -20.35
N ASP A 442 -11.77 19.22 -21.37
CA ASP A 442 -11.13 20.02 -22.42
C ASP A 442 -12.16 20.98 -23.05
N ALA A 443 -11.62 22.16 -23.41
CA ALA A 443 -12.08 23.15 -24.41
C ALA A 443 -12.81 24.44 -23.96
N GLU A 444 -11.99 25.50 -23.83
CA GLU A 444 -11.99 26.75 -24.62
C GLU A 444 -12.93 27.96 -24.34
N ASP A 445 -12.27 29.14 -24.38
CA ASP A 445 -12.66 30.52 -24.75
C ASP A 445 -13.57 31.41 -23.83
N VAL A 446 -13.04 32.44 -23.15
CA VAL A 446 -12.63 33.82 -23.59
C VAL A 446 -13.81 34.82 -23.69
N ASN A 447 -13.84 35.79 -22.76
CA ASN A 447 -13.85 37.26 -22.96
C ASN A 447 -14.79 38.10 -22.05
N GLU A 448 -14.16 39.10 -21.41
CA GLU A 448 -14.54 40.53 -21.32
C GLU A 448 -15.52 41.09 -20.26
N ARG A 449 -14.91 41.94 -19.40
CA ARG A 449 -15.21 43.37 -19.10
C ARG A 449 -16.14 43.76 -17.93
N LYS A 450 -15.49 44.41 -16.94
CA LYS A 450 -15.58 45.84 -16.54
C LYS A 450 -16.20 46.22 -15.17
N ASP A 451 -15.37 46.99 -14.44
CA ASP A 451 -15.62 48.21 -13.63
C ASP A 451 -16.46 48.08 -12.34
N THR A 452 -15.86 48.15 -11.14
CA THR A 452 -15.63 49.35 -10.26
C THR A 452 -16.92 50.12 -9.94
N ASP A 453 -17.26 50.58 -8.74
CA ASP A 453 -16.65 50.69 -7.41
C ASP A 453 -17.75 51.25 -6.46
N GLU A 454 -17.44 51.37 -5.16
CA GLU A 454 -18.03 52.31 -4.17
C GLU A 454 -19.29 51.94 -3.34
N VAL A 455 -19.00 51.41 -2.15
CA VAL A 455 -19.29 51.93 -0.79
C VAL A 455 -20.45 52.91 -0.59
N ASP A 456 -21.33 52.58 0.37
CA ASP A 456 -21.85 53.60 1.30
C ASP A 456 -22.23 53.03 2.67
N THR A 457 -21.66 53.64 3.70
CA THR A 457 -21.93 53.39 5.13
C THR A 457 -23.01 54.33 5.64
N SER A 458 -23.97 53.83 6.43
CA SER A 458 -24.64 54.66 7.45
C SER A 458 -25.11 53.83 8.64
N VAL A 459 -24.80 54.35 9.83
CA VAL A 459 -25.06 53.77 11.15
C VAL A 459 -26.19 54.56 11.80
N GLU A 460 -27.21 53.89 12.34
CA GLU A 460 -28.09 54.45 13.37
C GLU A 460 -28.08 53.62 14.65
N LYS A 461 -27.89 54.31 15.78
CA LYS A 461 -27.90 53.79 17.15
C LYS A 461 -29.31 53.89 17.73
N THR A 462 -29.76 52.86 18.46
CA THR A 462 -30.85 52.98 19.44
C THR A 462 -30.44 52.44 20.82
N LYS A 463 -30.95 53.10 21.87
CA LYS A 463 -30.56 52.98 23.29
C LYS A 463 -31.29 51.85 24.03
N ALA A 464 -30.53 51.14 24.86
CA ALA A 464 -30.80 50.58 26.19
C ALA A 464 -32.19 49.98 26.53
N GLN A 465 -32.21 48.66 26.77
CA GLN A 465 -32.99 48.05 27.86
C GLN A 465 -32.17 46.98 28.59
N THR A 466 -32.11 47.13 29.90
CA THR A 466 -31.69 46.11 30.86
C THR A 466 -32.63 44.90 30.78
N LYS A 467 -32.15 43.77 30.24
CA LYS A 467 -32.82 42.48 30.36
C LYS A 467 -31.90 41.49 31.06
N LYS A 468 -32.47 40.76 32.02
CA LYS A 468 -31.84 39.62 32.67
C LYS A 468 -31.47 38.62 31.57
N ARG A 469 -30.24 38.10 31.64
CA ARG A 469 -29.66 37.09 30.75
C ARG A 469 -30.64 35.94 30.59
N THR A 470 -30.92 35.53 29.36
CA THR A 470 -31.78 34.36 29.11
C THR A 470 -31.05 33.08 29.55
N LEU A 471 -31.79 32.03 29.91
CA LEU A 471 -31.20 30.77 30.43
C LEU A 471 -30.25 30.11 29.40
N GLN A 472 -30.51 30.37 28.11
CA GLN A 472 -29.69 29.92 26.99
C GLN A 472 -28.34 30.67 26.90
N GLU A 473 -28.32 31.97 27.18
CA GLU A 473 -27.09 32.80 27.26
C GLU A 473 -26.25 32.50 28.52
N LEU A 474 -26.84 31.91 29.56
CA LEU A 474 -26.10 31.42 30.74
C LEU A 474 -25.45 30.04 30.50
N GLN A 475 -25.99 29.24 29.57
CA GLN A 475 -25.45 27.93 29.18
C GLN A 475 -24.42 28.02 28.06
N SER A 476 -24.53 28.99 27.15
CA SER A 476 -23.45 29.35 26.24
C SER A 476 -22.39 30.12 27.03
N GLY A 477 -21.20 29.52 27.22
CA GLY A 477 -20.08 30.22 27.84
C GLY A 477 -19.73 31.54 27.14
N ILE A 478 -18.94 32.37 27.82
CA ILE A 478 -18.51 33.69 27.34
C ILE A 478 -17.71 33.51 26.03
N SER A 479 -18.15 34.13 24.95
CA SER A 479 -17.44 34.07 23.66
C SER A 479 -16.12 34.86 23.72
N GLU A 480 -15.15 34.48 22.89
CA GLU A 480 -13.85 35.17 22.83
C GLU A 480 -14.01 36.64 22.45
N GLU A 481 -14.98 36.95 21.58
CA GLU A 481 -15.33 38.31 21.17
C GLU A 481 -15.92 39.15 22.32
N GLU A 482 -16.72 38.55 23.21
CA GLU A 482 -17.21 39.20 24.42
C GLU A 482 -16.10 39.45 25.44
N LEU A 483 -15.15 38.52 25.56
CA LEU A 483 -13.96 38.69 26.40
C LEU A 483 -13.04 39.79 25.88
N GLU A 484 -12.84 39.89 24.57
CA GLU A 484 -12.04 40.93 23.93
C GLU A 484 -12.68 42.31 24.01
N SER A 485 -13.99 42.40 23.79
CA SER A 485 -14.73 43.65 23.94
C SER A 485 -14.77 44.10 25.40
N TYR A 486 -14.88 43.19 26.36
CA TYR A 486 -14.74 43.49 27.78
C TYR A 486 -13.33 43.97 28.15
N LYS A 487 -12.28 43.30 27.64
CA LYS A 487 -10.88 43.73 27.82
C LYS A 487 -10.64 45.11 27.21
N ARG A 488 -11.14 45.37 26.00
CA ARG A 488 -11.06 46.69 25.34
C ARG A 488 -11.79 47.77 26.13
N ASN A 489 -13.02 47.52 26.58
CA ASN A 489 -13.79 48.49 27.36
C ASN A 489 -13.17 48.77 28.74
N ARG A 490 -12.59 47.75 29.39
CA ARG A 490 -11.90 47.94 30.66
C ARG A 490 -10.60 48.75 30.49
N LEU A 491 -9.79 48.44 29.48
CA LEU A 491 -8.58 49.20 29.17
C LEU A 491 -8.91 50.65 28.79
N ALA A 492 -10.00 50.88 28.07
CA ALA A 492 -10.45 52.23 27.74
C ALA A 492 -10.97 53.03 28.95
N ALA A 493 -11.53 52.36 29.96
CA ALA A 493 -11.98 53.00 31.20
C ALA A 493 -10.82 53.29 32.18
N ASP A 494 -9.78 52.47 32.16
CA ASP A 494 -8.55 52.64 32.97
C ASP A 494 -7.52 53.58 32.29
N ASP A 495 -7.78 54.07 31.07
CA ASP A 495 -6.90 54.99 30.33
C ASP A 495 -7.16 56.46 30.74
N PRO A 496 -6.19 57.15 31.39
CA PRO A 496 -6.34 58.56 31.76
C PRO A 496 -6.46 59.51 30.56
N MET A 497 -6.09 59.08 29.35
CA MET A 497 -6.25 59.86 28.10
C MET A 497 -7.66 59.79 27.53
N ALA A 498 -8.48 58.81 27.92
CA ALA A 498 -9.86 58.66 27.44
C ALA A 498 -10.76 59.84 27.84
N GLY A 499 -10.48 60.49 28.99
CA GLY A 499 -11.16 61.71 29.43
C GLY A 499 -10.66 63.00 28.76
N MET A 500 -9.54 62.92 28.03
CA MET A 500 -8.90 64.04 27.33
C MET A 500 -9.12 64.02 25.81
N LEU A 501 -9.54 62.89 25.24
CA LEU A 501 -9.95 62.83 23.83
C LEU A 501 -11.18 63.71 23.61
N GLY A 502 -11.01 64.81 22.88
CA GLY A 502 -12.07 65.74 22.48
C GLY A 502 -12.18 67.03 23.31
N ARG A 503 -11.23 67.31 24.21
CA ARG A 503 -11.11 68.62 24.87
C ARG A 503 -9.73 69.22 24.61
N ASP A 504 -9.62 70.04 23.56
CA ASP A 504 -8.41 70.84 23.28
C ASP A 504 -8.41 72.12 24.14
N GLU A 505 -8.21 71.98 25.46
CA GLU A 505 -7.89 73.11 26.33
C GLU A 505 -6.56 72.85 27.07
N LEU A 506 -5.67 73.82 26.99
CA LEU A 506 -4.30 73.79 27.50
C LEU A 506 -4.32 73.67 29.04
N VAL A 507 -3.88 72.54 29.59
CA VAL A 507 -3.73 72.36 31.04
C VAL A 507 -2.53 73.19 31.53
N GLU A 508 -2.79 74.31 32.21
CA GLU A 508 -1.76 75.06 32.94
C GLU A 508 -1.26 74.22 34.13
N MET A 509 0.00 73.77 34.06
CA MET A 509 0.68 73.10 35.16
C MET A 509 0.94 74.11 36.28
N ARG A 510 0.45 73.80 37.48
CA ARG A 510 0.70 74.55 38.72
C ARG A 510 1.79 73.90 39.56
#